data_AF-A0A962HPU1-F1
#
_entry.id   AF-A0A962HPU1-F1
#
_cell.length_a   1.000
_cell.length_b   1.000
_cell.length_c   1.000
_cell.angle_alpha   90.00
_cell.angle_beta   90.00
_cell.angle_gamma   90.00
#
_symmetry.space_group_name_H-M   'P 1'
#
loop_
_entity.id
_entity.type
_entity.pdbx_description
1 polymer ?
#
loop_
_entity_poly.entity_id
_entity_poly.type
_entity_poly.pdbx_seq_one_letter_code
_entity_poly.pdbx_strand_id
1 'polypeptide(L)'
;MSIYKGTGTGGARAENPPYSNTGGYGGLNFINELRKPTDRNPRVPHEAHDAATNVTTVDWLRVTVSDLDAFNGTMADLEGLLFEADIAVQWTDKGLHGYERSAVLQVWRDNDVLTVGHIGTSETGRNKGGLFELTGMGCKILCLEYPALWDELYSLLQYHEWRISRVDVALDLSGEWCREQGYTVPLLFRAAVNDGLFRSDKQRNPHMQQSFSTAGDWSALVVGNITPDAYDPLVHCPAGLTAYIGNRKSSDDFFRIYEKGKELLGAMAEAESVDRAWIRIEHEMSRKASGRTLPLAVMLKPDEYFCADRGGVRAIMERLRQSRTLAAAEQWQRAQFRREKGLLLSKKIHWARQSYGRLIHTLTDRGISPEDIIRWLSRTSGLKEFVFDLSGPANDAGPWEVAA
;
A
#
# COMPACT_ATOMS: atom_id res chain seq x y z
N MET A 1 -29.60 -60.56 28.80
CA MET A 1 -28.74 -59.46 28.27
C MET A 1 -28.93 -58.27 29.20
N SER A 2 -28.09 -57.93 30.20
CA SER A 2 -26.61 -57.83 30.26
C SER A 2 -26.10 -56.94 29.10
N ILE A 3 -25.36 -55.82 29.20
CA ILE A 3 -24.39 -55.21 30.17
C ILE A 3 -24.31 -53.71 29.75
N TYR A 4 -24.53 -52.69 30.62
CA TYR A 4 -23.56 -51.85 31.38
C TYR A 4 -22.74 -50.76 30.64
N LYS A 5 -22.84 -49.52 31.20
CA LYS A 5 -21.85 -48.41 31.39
C LYS A 5 -21.29 -47.53 30.25
N GLY A 6 -21.36 -46.22 30.51
CA GLY A 6 -20.40 -45.17 30.10
C GLY A 6 -20.80 -43.82 30.72
N THR A 7 -20.50 -43.55 32.00
CA THR A 7 -19.41 -42.67 32.50
C THR A 7 -19.30 -41.32 31.79
N GLY A 8 -19.71 -40.26 32.51
CA GLY A 8 -19.37 -38.88 32.16
C GLY A 8 -17.95 -38.49 32.59
N THR A 9 -17.38 -37.53 31.87
CA THR A 9 -16.27 -36.68 32.30
C THR A 9 -16.48 -35.29 31.68
N GLY A 10 -16.17 -34.26 32.46
CA GLY A 10 -16.54 -32.87 32.20
C GLY A 10 -15.90 -32.26 30.95
N GLY A 11 -16.68 -31.43 30.26
CA GLY A 11 -16.19 -30.59 29.18
C GLY A 11 -15.28 -29.49 29.71
N ALA A 12 -13.97 -29.64 29.50
CA ALA A 12 -13.04 -28.53 29.57
C ALA A 12 -13.30 -27.58 28.40
N ARG A 13 -13.41 -26.28 28.70
CA ARG A 13 -13.39 -25.20 27.71
C ARG A 13 -12.11 -25.31 26.88
N ALA A 14 -12.25 -25.34 25.56
CA ALA A 14 -11.13 -25.10 24.66
C ALA A 14 -10.71 -23.63 24.80
N GLU A 15 -9.65 -23.38 25.57
CA GLU A 15 -8.90 -22.14 25.50
C GLU A 15 -8.15 -22.15 24.16
N ASN A 16 -8.57 -21.30 23.23
CA ASN A 16 -7.80 -21.01 22.02
C ASN A 16 -6.57 -20.19 22.42
N PRO A 17 -5.33 -20.70 22.28
CA PRO A 17 -4.16 -19.84 22.42
C PRO A 17 -4.09 -18.86 21.24
N PRO A 18 -3.73 -17.58 21.48
CA PRO A 18 -3.52 -16.64 20.40
C PRO A 18 -2.33 -17.10 19.54
N TYR A 19 -2.57 -17.11 18.23
CA TYR A 19 -1.60 -17.31 17.16
C TYR A 19 -0.21 -16.76 17.52
N SER A 20 0.77 -17.65 17.75
CA SER A 20 2.19 -17.31 17.70
C SER A 20 2.79 -17.94 16.44
N ASN A 21 3.15 -17.09 15.47
CA ASN A 21 3.92 -17.50 14.31
C ASN A 21 5.33 -16.92 14.45
N THR A 22 6.14 -17.51 15.34
CA THR A 22 7.57 -17.21 15.48
C THR A 22 8.38 -18.34 14.88
N GLY A 23 8.48 -18.35 13.54
CA GLY A 23 9.43 -19.20 12.83
C GLY A 23 10.78 -18.50 12.70
N GLY A 24 11.80 -19.01 13.41
CA GLY A 24 13.23 -18.98 13.07
C GLY A 24 13.94 -17.63 13.08
N TYR A 25 14.69 -17.34 14.15
CA TYR A 25 15.65 -16.23 14.22
C TYR A 25 17.08 -16.75 14.03
N GLY A 26 17.68 -16.45 12.88
CA GLY A 26 19.11 -16.53 12.65
C GLY A 26 19.50 -15.37 11.75
N GLY A 27 20.14 -14.33 12.29
CA GLY A 27 20.56 -13.18 11.49
C GLY A 27 20.83 -11.87 12.25
N LEU A 28 21.48 -11.91 13.41
CA LEU A 28 21.90 -10.68 14.12
C LEU A 28 23.00 -9.91 13.35
N ASN A 29 23.73 -10.56 12.43
CA ASN A 29 24.78 -9.91 11.65
C ASN A 29 24.23 -9.06 10.48
N PHE A 30 23.04 -9.38 9.97
CA PHE A 30 22.45 -8.73 8.79
C PHE A 30 21.96 -7.28 9.07
N ILE A 31 21.46 -7.02 10.28
CA ILE A 31 20.97 -5.68 10.69
C ILE A 31 22.11 -4.66 10.72
N ASN A 32 23.34 -5.10 11.01
CA ASN A 32 24.51 -4.22 11.01
C ASN A 32 25.04 -3.92 9.59
N GLU A 33 24.82 -4.81 8.61
CA GLU A 33 25.26 -4.62 7.22
C GLU A 33 24.35 -3.64 6.44
N LEU A 34 23.08 -3.51 6.83
CA LEU A 34 22.14 -2.55 6.23
C LEU A 34 22.36 -1.09 6.69
N ARG A 35 23.12 -0.87 7.77
CA ARG A 35 23.53 0.47 8.21
C ARG A 35 24.75 0.94 7.41
N LYS A 36 24.53 1.60 6.26
CA LYS A 36 25.59 2.40 5.62
C LYS A 36 25.78 3.74 6.36
N PRO A 37 27.00 4.33 6.34
CA PRO A 37 27.29 5.60 7.00
C PRO A 37 26.45 6.74 6.46
N THR A 38 26.06 7.66 7.33
CA THR A 38 25.17 8.82 7.11
C THR A 38 25.72 9.92 6.19
N ASP A 39 26.82 9.68 5.46
CA ASP A 39 27.48 10.68 4.63
C ASP A 39 27.38 10.29 3.14
N ARG A 40 26.23 10.57 2.51
CA ARG A 40 26.17 10.73 1.06
C ARG A 40 25.53 12.07 0.72
N ASN A 41 26.32 12.89 0.03
CA ASN A 41 25.95 14.20 -0.52
C ASN A 41 24.59 14.19 -1.24
N PRO A 42 23.87 15.32 -1.24
CA PRO A 42 22.68 15.48 -2.08
C PRO A 42 23.06 15.25 -3.55
N ARG A 43 22.51 14.19 -4.16
CA ARG A 43 22.76 13.84 -5.56
C ARG A 43 22.13 14.88 -6.48
N VAL A 44 22.89 15.25 -7.51
CA VAL A 44 22.52 16.20 -8.57
C VAL A 44 21.33 15.62 -9.37
N PRO A 45 20.35 16.43 -9.79
CA PRO A 45 19.26 15.95 -10.62
C PRO A 45 19.83 15.50 -11.97
N HIS A 46 19.73 14.20 -12.28
CA HIS A 46 19.78 13.76 -13.66
C HIS A 46 18.50 14.22 -14.35
N GLU A 47 18.62 14.83 -15.52
CA GLU A 47 17.49 15.20 -16.37
C GLU A 47 16.75 13.92 -16.78
N ALA A 48 15.77 13.55 -15.95
CA ALA A 48 14.83 12.48 -16.21
C ALA A 48 13.99 12.85 -17.44
N HIS A 49 13.47 11.81 -18.11
CA HIS A 49 12.40 11.97 -19.08
C HIS A 49 11.37 13.02 -18.60
N ASP A 50 10.84 13.82 -19.53
CA ASP A 50 9.55 14.50 -19.37
C ASP A 50 8.53 13.41 -19.01
N ALA A 51 8.45 13.06 -17.73
CA ALA A 51 7.47 12.14 -17.20
C ALA A 51 6.15 12.82 -17.51
N ALA A 52 5.48 12.35 -18.56
CA ALA A 52 4.11 12.72 -18.85
C ALA A 52 3.37 12.59 -17.51
N THR A 53 2.97 13.73 -16.97
CA THR A 53 2.86 13.90 -15.51
C THR A 53 1.57 13.25 -15.07
N ASN A 54 1.68 11.96 -14.77
CA ASN A 54 0.55 11.11 -14.45
C ASN A 54 -0.07 11.59 -13.15
N VAL A 55 -1.39 11.72 -13.10
CA VAL A 55 -2.09 11.97 -11.82
C VAL A 55 -2.31 10.67 -11.04
N THR A 56 -2.20 9.54 -11.72
CA THR A 56 -2.19 8.20 -11.13
C THR A 56 -0.76 7.71 -10.89
N THR A 57 -0.63 6.71 -10.02
CA THR A 57 0.64 6.06 -9.70
C THR A 57 0.48 4.55 -9.77
N VAL A 58 1.55 3.83 -10.13
CA VAL A 58 1.57 2.37 -9.98
C VAL A 58 1.69 2.04 -8.49
N ASP A 59 0.74 1.27 -7.95
CA ASP A 59 0.63 0.92 -6.52
C ASP A 59 0.77 -0.60 -6.29
N TRP A 60 0.95 -1.38 -7.36
CA TRP A 60 1.45 -2.75 -7.31
C TRP A 60 2.00 -3.13 -8.69
N LEU A 61 3.14 -3.79 -8.76
CA LEU A 61 3.65 -4.37 -10.00
C LEU A 61 4.01 -5.82 -9.77
N ARG A 62 3.53 -6.72 -10.62
CA ARG A 62 3.95 -8.12 -10.67
C ARG A 62 4.17 -8.52 -12.11
N VAL A 63 5.39 -8.94 -12.40
CA VAL A 63 5.80 -9.44 -13.70
C VAL A 63 6.31 -10.87 -13.56
N THR A 64 6.15 -11.64 -14.63
CA THR A 64 6.59 -13.03 -14.71
C THR A 64 7.26 -13.27 -16.05
N VAL A 65 8.26 -14.14 -16.06
CA VAL A 65 8.89 -14.67 -17.27
C VAL A 65 8.91 -16.19 -17.16
N SER A 66 8.50 -16.90 -18.21
CA SER A 66 8.46 -18.37 -18.19
C SER A 66 9.75 -19.02 -18.69
N ASP A 67 10.62 -18.22 -19.30
CA ASP A 67 11.93 -18.65 -19.75
C ASP A 67 12.95 -18.47 -18.61
N LEU A 68 13.67 -19.55 -18.30
CA LEU A 68 14.65 -19.58 -17.23
C LEU A 68 15.94 -18.85 -17.65
N ASP A 69 16.30 -18.88 -18.93
CA ASP A 69 17.48 -18.18 -19.44
C ASP A 69 17.24 -16.66 -19.42
N ALA A 70 16.05 -16.23 -19.82
CA ALA A 70 15.64 -14.82 -19.67
C ALA A 70 15.64 -14.37 -18.20
N PHE A 71 15.12 -15.20 -17.27
CA PHE A 71 15.19 -14.92 -15.84
C PHE A 71 16.65 -14.75 -15.39
N ASN A 72 17.50 -15.75 -15.63
CA ASN A 72 18.91 -15.73 -15.22
C ASN A 72 19.67 -14.55 -15.83
N GLY A 73 19.41 -14.24 -17.10
CA GLY A 73 19.99 -13.09 -17.79
C GLY A 73 19.56 -11.74 -17.20
N THR A 74 18.37 -11.66 -16.60
CA THR A 74 17.86 -10.42 -15.99
C THR A 74 18.46 -10.15 -14.60
N MET A 75 18.79 -11.21 -13.85
CA MET A 75 19.00 -11.09 -12.40
C MET A 75 20.18 -10.21 -12.00
N ALA A 76 21.30 -10.28 -12.71
CA ALA A 76 22.49 -9.49 -12.37
C ALA A 76 22.21 -7.98 -12.46
N ASP A 77 21.56 -7.55 -13.56
CA ASP A 77 21.20 -6.16 -13.77
C ASP A 77 20.08 -5.70 -12.83
N LEU A 78 19.10 -6.58 -12.56
CA LEU A 78 18.02 -6.29 -11.61
C LEU A 78 18.55 -6.10 -10.19
N GLU A 79 19.43 -6.98 -9.70
CA GLU A 79 20.02 -6.84 -8.36
C GLU A 79 20.90 -5.60 -8.27
N GLY A 80 21.63 -5.25 -9.34
CA GLY A 80 22.41 -4.01 -9.44
C GLY A 80 21.53 -2.76 -9.34
N LEU A 81 20.43 -2.72 -10.10
CA LEU A 81 19.45 -1.63 -10.09
C LEU A 81 18.79 -1.48 -8.71
N LEU A 82 18.36 -2.58 -8.11
CA LEU A 82 17.76 -2.57 -6.77
C LEU A 82 18.75 -2.09 -5.72
N PHE A 83 20.03 -2.51 -5.80
CA PHE A 83 21.07 -2.04 -4.90
C PHE A 83 21.31 -0.52 -5.03
N GLU A 84 21.23 0.04 -6.25
CA GLU A 84 21.35 1.48 -6.46
C GLU A 84 20.18 2.27 -5.85
N ALA A 85 18.99 1.66 -5.82
CA ALA A 85 17.80 2.17 -5.15
C ALA A 85 17.78 1.92 -3.62
N ASP A 86 18.91 1.47 -3.04
CA ASP A 86 19.03 1.07 -1.63
C ASP A 86 18.05 -0.04 -1.21
N ILE A 87 17.63 -0.89 -2.16
CA ILE A 87 16.79 -2.06 -1.94
C ILE A 87 17.70 -3.30 -1.85
N ALA A 88 17.79 -3.88 -0.65
CA ALA A 88 18.48 -5.13 -0.40
C ALA A 88 17.64 -6.33 -0.88
N VAL A 89 18.32 -7.27 -1.52
CA VAL A 89 17.75 -8.55 -1.97
C VAL A 89 18.19 -9.65 -1.01
N GLN A 90 17.24 -10.25 -0.29
CA GLN A 90 17.53 -11.33 0.65
C GLN A 90 16.89 -12.64 0.19
N TRP A 91 17.71 -13.53 -0.38
CA TRP A 91 17.29 -14.87 -0.76
C TRP A 91 16.92 -15.73 0.46
N THR A 92 15.89 -16.54 0.29
CA THR A 92 15.36 -17.45 1.31
C THR A 92 15.19 -18.86 0.74
N ASP A 93 15.28 -19.86 1.62
CA ASP A 93 15.02 -21.26 1.27
C ASP A 93 13.51 -21.57 1.16
N LYS A 94 12.65 -20.57 1.40
CA LYS A 94 11.20 -20.71 1.27
C LYS A 94 10.76 -20.27 -0.12
N GLY A 95 9.92 -21.08 -0.74
CA GLY A 95 9.19 -20.70 -1.93
C GLY A 95 8.13 -19.63 -1.67
N LEU A 96 7.72 -18.94 -2.73
CA LEU A 96 6.63 -17.95 -2.72
C LEU A 96 5.68 -18.26 -3.87
N HIS A 97 4.36 -18.23 -3.65
CA HIS A 97 3.36 -18.40 -4.74
C HIS A 97 3.54 -19.65 -5.63
N GLY A 98 4.12 -20.73 -5.08
CA GLY A 98 4.42 -21.95 -5.81
C GLY A 98 5.71 -21.93 -6.62
N TYR A 99 6.54 -20.89 -6.48
CA TYR A 99 7.95 -20.90 -6.88
C TYR A 99 8.78 -21.65 -5.83
N GLU A 100 9.87 -22.30 -6.24
CA GLU A 100 10.71 -23.14 -5.38
C GLU A 100 11.58 -22.32 -4.43
N ARG A 101 12.12 -21.20 -4.93
CA ARG A 101 12.94 -20.25 -4.17
C ARG A 101 12.36 -18.86 -4.25
N SER A 102 12.64 -18.04 -3.24
CA SER A 102 12.24 -16.63 -3.26
C SER A 102 13.24 -15.73 -2.57
N ALA A 103 13.27 -14.47 -2.96
CA ALA A 103 13.93 -13.40 -2.24
C ALA A 103 12.91 -12.38 -1.74
N VAL A 104 13.18 -11.79 -0.58
CA VAL A 104 12.45 -10.62 -0.07
C VAL A 104 13.24 -9.38 -0.44
N LEU A 105 12.56 -8.36 -0.95
CA LEU A 105 13.14 -7.06 -1.25
C LEU A 105 12.88 -6.13 -0.07
N GLN A 106 13.94 -5.55 0.48
CA GLN A 106 13.88 -4.79 1.72
C GLN A 106 14.61 -3.46 1.60
N VAL A 107 14.01 -2.40 2.13
CA VAL A 107 14.69 -1.11 2.30
C VAL A 107 14.86 -0.83 3.78
N TRP A 108 16.05 -0.35 4.16
CA TRP A 108 16.23 0.24 5.48
C TRP A 108 15.73 1.68 5.42
N ARG A 109 14.64 1.97 6.11
CA ARG A 109 14.08 3.32 6.12
C ARG A 109 13.57 3.69 7.49
N ASP A 110 13.91 4.89 7.93
CA ASP A 110 13.41 5.48 9.16
C ASP A 110 13.75 4.64 10.42
N ASN A 111 14.76 3.75 10.36
CA ASN A 111 15.15 2.73 11.36
C ASN A 111 14.34 1.42 11.34
N ASP A 112 13.59 1.13 10.27
CA ASP A 112 12.88 -0.13 10.06
C ASP A 112 13.41 -0.81 8.80
N VAL A 113 13.10 -2.10 8.70
CA VAL A 113 13.24 -2.87 7.48
C VAL A 113 11.85 -3.02 6.86
N LEU A 114 11.58 -2.25 5.80
CA LEU A 114 10.31 -2.35 5.09
C LEU A 114 10.44 -3.34 3.94
N THR A 115 9.51 -4.29 3.87
CA THR A 115 9.40 -5.18 2.70
C THR A 115 8.73 -4.44 1.55
N VAL A 116 9.45 -4.29 0.45
CA VAL A 116 9.03 -3.50 -0.72
C VAL A 116 8.70 -4.36 -1.94
N GLY A 117 8.94 -5.67 -1.87
CA GLY A 117 8.67 -6.59 -2.96
C GLY A 117 9.24 -7.98 -2.74
N HIS A 118 9.15 -8.81 -3.77
CA HIS A 118 9.69 -10.17 -3.77
C HIS A 118 10.20 -10.59 -5.15
N ILE A 119 11.11 -11.55 -5.15
CA ILE A 119 11.53 -12.31 -6.33
C ILE A 119 11.16 -13.78 -6.08
N GLY A 120 10.66 -14.46 -7.10
CA GLY A 120 10.40 -15.89 -7.08
C GLY A 120 11.06 -16.57 -8.27
N THR A 121 11.58 -17.78 -8.08
CA THR A 121 12.13 -18.57 -9.18
C THR A 121 11.85 -20.06 -9.01
N SER A 122 11.69 -20.75 -10.13
CA SER A 122 11.56 -22.19 -10.19
C SER A 122 12.17 -22.71 -11.48
N GLU A 123 12.90 -23.82 -11.40
CA GLU A 123 13.52 -24.43 -12.57
C GLU A 123 12.55 -25.37 -13.30
N THR A 124 11.47 -25.80 -12.61
CA THR A 124 10.56 -26.83 -13.08
C THR A 124 9.08 -26.45 -12.92
N GLY A 125 8.19 -27.29 -13.46
CA GLY A 125 6.75 -27.14 -13.28
C GLY A 125 6.12 -25.94 -14.01
N ARG A 126 4.89 -25.60 -13.60
CA ARG A 126 4.08 -24.54 -14.24
C ARG A 126 4.59 -23.12 -13.96
N ASN A 127 5.42 -22.96 -12.92
CA ASN A 127 6.03 -21.70 -12.52
C ASN A 127 7.50 -21.60 -12.96
N LYS A 128 7.94 -22.45 -13.91
CA LYS A 128 9.29 -22.38 -14.47
C LYS A 128 9.60 -20.94 -14.92
N GLY A 129 10.79 -20.44 -14.58
CA GLY A 129 11.24 -19.09 -14.85
C GLY A 129 11.20 -18.22 -13.59
N GLY A 130 10.73 -16.98 -13.73
CA GLY A 130 10.83 -15.93 -12.71
C GLY A 130 9.54 -15.18 -12.41
N LEU A 131 9.47 -14.66 -11.19
CA LEU A 131 8.53 -13.64 -10.73
C LEU A 131 9.32 -12.50 -10.11
N PHE A 132 8.94 -11.27 -10.43
CA PHE A 132 9.38 -10.07 -9.74
C PHE A 132 8.13 -9.28 -9.37
N GLU A 133 8.02 -8.87 -8.11
CA GLU A 133 6.93 -8.03 -7.65
C GLU A 133 7.41 -6.89 -6.76
N LEU A 134 6.71 -5.76 -6.87
CA LEU A 134 6.83 -4.60 -6.02
C LEU A 134 5.48 -4.29 -5.38
N THR A 135 5.50 -4.00 -4.08
CA THR A 135 4.35 -3.46 -3.35
C THR A 135 4.15 -1.98 -3.71
N GLY A 136 3.04 -1.37 -3.26
CA GLY A 136 2.82 0.07 -3.48
C GLY A 136 3.95 0.94 -2.91
N MET A 137 4.55 0.54 -1.79
CA MET A 137 5.74 1.22 -1.27
C MET A 137 6.96 1.07 -2.20
N GLY A 138 7.21 -0.14 -2.71
CA GLY A 138 8.31 -0.39 -3.65
C GLY A 138 8.14 0.38 -4.96
N CYS A 139 6.93 0.41 -5.51
CA CYS A 139 6.61 1.22 -6.69
C CYS A 139 6.82 2.71 -6.42
N LYS A 140 6.34 3.24 -5.29
CA LYS A 140 6.52 4.66 -4.93
C LYS A 140 7.99 5.06 -4.76
N ILE A 141 8.80 4.21 -4.12
CA ILE A 141 10.24 4.46 -3.98
C ILE A 141 10.89 4.59 -5.36
N LEU A 142 10.71 3.61 -6.25
CA LEU A 142 11.33 3.69 -7.58
C LEU A 142 10.74 4.82 -8.43
N CYS A 143 9.41 4.98 -8.48
CA CYS A 143 8.78 5.98 -9.33
C CYS A 143 9.09 7.42 -8.89
N LEU A 144 9.09 7.68 -7.58
CA LEU A 144 9.22 9.04 -7.05
C LEU A 144 10.66 9.36 -6.65
N GLU A 145 11.36 8.47 -5.98
CA GLU A 145 12.70 8.77 -5.46
C GLU A 145 13.82 8.43 -6.45
N TYR A 146 13.61 7.41 -7.29
CA TYR A 146 14.60 6.94 -8.27
C TYR A 146 14.01 6.80 -9.69
N PRO A 147 13.42 7.86 -10.27
CA PRO A 147 12.67 7.77 -11.53
C PRO A 147 13.51 7.23 -12.71
N ALA A 148 14.81 7.54 -12.76
CA ALA A 148 15.71 6.97 -13.77
C ALA A 148 15.82 5.44 -13.65
N LEU A 149 15.88 4.90 -12.43
CA LEU A 149 15.92 3.45 -12.20
C LEU A 149 14.56 2.80 -12.50
N TRP A 150 13.45 3.53 -12.43
CA TRP A 150 12.16 3.03 -12.88
C TRP A 150 12.11 2.83 -14.41
N ASP A 151 12.69 3.77 -15.17
CA ASP A 151 12.82 3.68 -16.63
C ASP A 151 13.80 2.56 -17.05
N GLU A 152 14.90 2.40 -16.31
CA GLU A 152 15.84 1.29 -16.51
C GLU A 152 15.18 -0.06 -16.22
N LEU A 153 14.39 -0.15 -15.14
CA LEU A 153 13.63 -1.36 -14.81
C LEU A 153 12.63 -1.69 -15.93
N TYR A 154 11.90 -0.71 -16.43
CA TYR A 154 11.02 -0.90 -17.59
C TYR A 154 11.79 -1.47 -18.79
N SER A 155 12.94 -0.88 -19.11
CA SER A 155 13.79 -1.27 -20.25
C SER A 155 14.33 -2.69 -20.10
N LEU A 156 14.80 -3.04 -18.90
CA LEU A 156 15.30 -4.36 -18.55
C LEU A 156 14.20 -5.42 -18.68
N LEU A 157 13.03 -5.15 -18.12
CA LEU A 157 11.87 -6.04 -18.21
C LEU A 157 11.40 -6.21 -19.66
N GLN A 158 11.44 -5.15 -20.46
CA GLN A 158 11.09 -5.19 -21.87
C GLN A 158 12.11 -6.03 -22.67
N TYR A 159 13.41 -5.84 -22.44
CA TYR A 159 14.48 -6.54 -23.13
C TYR A 159 14.42 -8.06 -22.92
N HIS A 160 14.14 -8.50 -21.70
CA HIS A 160 13.99 -9.92 -21.35
C HIS A 160 12.55 -10.46 -21.48
N GLU A 161 11.68 -9.73 -22.20
CA GLU A 161 10.30 -10.13 -22.51
C GLU A 161 9.45 -10.51 -21.28
N TRP A 162 9.66 -9.84 -20.15
CA TRP A 162 8.85 -10.01 -18.96
C TRP A 162 7.40 -9.57 -19.20
N ARG A 163 6.48 -10.23 -18.51
CA ARG A 163 5.04 -10.06 -18.74
C ARG A 163 4.35 -9.66 -17.45
N ILE A 164 3.62 -8.54 -17.45
CA ILE A 164 2.80 -8.12 -16.31
C ILE A 164 1.72 -9.16 -16.05
N SER A 165 1.79 -9.86 -14.92
CA SER A 165 0.73 -10.76 -14.44
C SER A 165 -0.30 -10.03 -13.56
N ARG A 166 0.13 -8.94 -12.89
CA ARG A 166 -0.74 -8.01 -12.16
C ARG A 166 -0.11 -6.63 -12.14
N VAL A 167 -0.92 -5.59 -12.30
CA VAL A 167 -0.54 -4.21 -11.99
C VAL A 167 -1.73 -3.54 -11.33
N ASP A 168 -1.50 -2.80 -10.24
CA ASP A 168 -2.51 -1.97 -9.62
C ASP A 168 -2.10 -0.51 -9.87
N VAL A 169 -3.02 0.30 -10.39
CA VAL A 169 -2.82 1.74 -10.58
C VAL A 169 -3.78 2.49 -9.67
N ALA A 170 -3.30 3.52 -8.99
CA ALA A 170 -4.03 4.29 -7.99
C ALA A 170 -4.20 5.75 -8.40
N LEU A 171 -5.42 6.26 -8.25
CA LEU A 171 -5.75 7.68 -8.27
C LEU A 171 -6.04 8.12 -6.83
N ASP A 172 -5.19 9.00 -6.30
CA ASP A 172 -5.40 9.61 -4.98
C ASP A 172 -6.14 10.94 -5.12
N LEU A 173 -7.13 11.16 -4.27
CA LEU A 173 -7.94 12.36 -4.23
C LEU A 173 -7.84 12.92 -2.82
N SER A 174 -7.13 14.05 -2.64
CA SER A 174 -6.89 14.61 -1.30
C SER A 174 -8.20 14.94 -0.59
N GLY A 175 -8.20 14.92 0.74
CA GLY A 175 -9.41 15.19 1.52
C GLY A 175 -10.02 16.56 1.24
N GLU A 176 -9.18 17.59 1.10
CA GLU A 176 -9.61 18.94 0.70
C GLU A 176 -10.33 18.93 -0.65
N TRP A 177 -9.72 18.31 -1.67
CA TRP A 177 -10.29 18.23 -3.00
C TRP A 177 -11.59 17.41 -3.02
N CYS A 178 -11.65 16.30 -2.28
CA CYS A 178 -12.88 15.52 -2.14
C CYS A 178 -14.01 16.36 -1.54
N ARG A 179 -13.72 17.16 -0.50
CA ARG A 179 -14.72 18.05 0.10
C ARG A 179 -15.19 19.14 -0.86
N GLU A 180 -14.26 19.79 -1.56
CA GLU A 180 -14.58 20.83 -2.55
C GLU A 180 -15.46 20.30 -3.68
N GLN A 181 -15.19 19.08 -4.16
CA GLN A 181 -15.94 18.46 -5.24
C GLN A 181 -17.18 17.68 -4.77
N GLY A 182 -17.40 17.57 -3.46
CA GLY A 182 -18.47 16.77 -2.88
C GLY A 182 -18.31 15.26 -3.10
N TYR A 183 -17.08 14.76 -3.30
CA TYR A 183 -16.84 13.32 -3.41
C TYR A 183 -16.81 12.65 -2.04
N THR A 184 -17.53 11.54 -1.94
CA THR A 184 -17.48 10.61 -0.82
C THR A 184 -17.49 9.18 -1.36
N VAL A 185 -16.99 8.21 -0.58
CA VAL A 185 -17.04 6.79 -0.99
C VAL A 185 -18.47 6.31 -1.26
N PRO A 186 -19.49 6.64 -0.45
CA PRO A 186 -20.88 6.29 -0.75
C PRO A 186 -21.39 6.88 -2.07
N LEU A 187 -21.05 8.13 -2.38
CA LEU A 187 -21.48 8.77 -3.63
C LEU A 187 -20.80 8.17 -4.86
N LEU A 188 -19.49 7.91 -4.78
CA LEU A 188 -18.75 7.25 -5.86
C LEU A 188 -19.20 5.80 -6.04
N PHE A 189 -19.55 5.11 -4.95
CA PHE A 189 -20.10 3.76 -5.01
C PHE A 189 -21.50 3.76 -5.65
N ARG A 190 -22.35 4.73 -5.30
CA ARG A 190 -23.64 4.92 -5.98
C ARG A 190 -23.46 5.16 -7.48
N ALA A 191 -22.51 6.01 -7.87
CA ALA A 191 -22.19 6.26 -9.28
C ALA A 191 -21.65 5.01 -10.00
N ALA A 192 -20.88 4.17 -9.30
CA ALA A 192 -20.43 2.89 -9.83
C ALA A 192 -21.58 1.93 -10.15
N VAL A 193 -22.55 1.83 -9.24
CA VAL A 193 -23.69 0.91 -9.36
C VAL A 193 -24.72 1.42 -10.37
N ASN A 194 -25.10 2.69 -10.27
CA ASN A 194 -26.24 3.25 -11.01
C ASN A 194 -25.83 3.87 -12.35
N ASP A 195 -24.70 4.57 -12.36
CA ASP A 195 -24.29 5.40 -13.51
C ASP A 195 -23.16 4.73 -14.32
N GLY A 196 -22.66 3.58 -13.84
CA GLY A 196 -21.61 2.82 -14.51
C GLY A 196 -20.25 3.52 -14.49
N LEU A 197 -19.89 4.21 -13.39
CA LEU A 197 -18.62 4.94 -13.26
C LEU A 197 -17.38 4.15 -13.75
N PHE A 198 -17.32 2.84 -13.46
CA PHE A 198 -16.22 1.93 -13.85
C PHE A 198 -16.58 0.99 -15.01
N ARG A 199 -17.75 1.17 -15.62
CA ARG A 199 -18.20 0.36 -16.75
C ARG A 199 -17.34 0.68 -17.97
N SER A 200 -16.98 -0.35 -18.72
CA SER A 200 -16.27 -0.13 -19.98
C SER A 200 -17.21 0.42 -21.04
N ASP A 201 -16.78 1.47 -21.74
CA ASP A 201 -17.47 2.06 -22.89
C ASP A 201 -17.57 1.06 -24.07
N LYS A 202 -16.70 0.04 -24.08
CA LYS A 202 -16.70 -1.05 -25.07
C LYS A 202 -17.47 -2.29 -24.61
N GLN A 203 -18.18 -2.22 -23.48
CA GLN A 203 -18.94 -3.36 -22.97
C GLN A 203 -20.04 -3.75 -23.96
N ARG A 204 -19.83 -4.88 -24.67
CA ARG A 204 -20.73 -5.35 -25.73
C ARG A 204 -22.12 -5.76 -25.22
N ASN A 205 -22.20 -6.25 -23.98
CA ASN A 205 -23.47 -6.63 -23.37
C ASN A 205 -23.91 -5.54 -22.36
N PRO A 206 -24.86 -4.66 -22.74
CA PRO A 206 -25.34 -3.60 -21.85
C PRO A 206 -26.05 -4.12 -20.59
N HIS A 207 -26.48 -5.39 -20.61
CA HIS A 207 -27.14 -6.06 -19.49
C HIS A 207 -26.17 -6.82 -18.57
N MET A 208 -24.88 -6.92 -18.90
CA MET A 208 -23.91 -7.56 -18.01
C MET A 208 -23.74 -6.70 -16.75
N GLN A 209 -24.18 -7.25 -15.62
CA GLN A 209 -24.07 -6.59 -14.32
C GLN A 209 -22.66 -6.76 -13.76
N GLN A 210 -22.09 -5.66 -13.25
CA GLN A 210 -20.87 -5.72 -12.47
C GLN A 210 -21.20 -6.27 -11.08
N SER A 211 -20.32 -7.09 -10.51
CA SER A 211 -20.43 -7.51 -9.12
C SER A 211 -19.92 -6.41 -8.20
N PHE A 212 -20.54 -6.28 -7.03
CA PHE A 212 -20.15 -5.29 -6.03
C PHE A 212 -20.06 -5.94 -4.65
N SER A 213 -19.13 -5.47 -3.84
CA SER A 213 -19.10 -5.79 -2.41
C SER A 213 -18.51 -4.63 -1.61
N THR A 214 -18.69 -4.65 -0.30
CA THR A 214 -18.24 -3.59 0.59
C THR A 214 -17.45 -4.17 1.76
N ALA A 215 -16.56 -3.36 2.34
CA ALA A 215 -15.88 -3.62 3.60
C ALA A 215 -15.75 -2.34 4.42
N GLY A 216 -15.55 -2.49 5.73
CA GLY A 216 -15.56 -1.36 6.67
C GLY A 216 -16.93 -1.14 7.31
N ASP A 217 -17.12 0.03 7.91
CA ASP A 217 -18.29 0.34 8.75
C ASP A 217 -19.45 0.93 7.94
N TRP A 218 -20.10 0.10 7.12
CA TRP A 218 -21.27 0.52 6.32
C TRP A 218 -22.57 0.57 7.14
N SER A 219 -22.53 0.27 8.43
CA SER A 219 -23.71 -0.01 9.25
C SER A 219 -24.74 1.13 9.20
N ALA A 220 -24.30 2.37 9.42
CA ALA A 220 -25.16 3.55 9.42
C ALA A 220 -25.87 3.81 8.08
N LEU A 221 -25.20 3.52 6.95
CA LEU A 221 -25.78 3.62 5.61
C LEU A 221 -26.78 2.49 5.34
N VAL A 222 -26.43 1.26 5.75
CA VAL A 222 -27.24 0.06 5.50
C VAL A 222 -28.57 0.11 6.26
N VAL A 223 -28.56 0.57 7.51
CA VAL A 223 -29.79 0.70 8.31
C VAL A 223 -30.59 1.97 8.01
N GLY A 224 -30.10 2.83 7.11
CA GLY A 224 -30.77 4.06 6.70
C GLY A 224 -30.69 5.20 7.71
N ASN A 225 -29.76 5.14 8.68
CA ASN A 225 -29.53 6.25 9.62
C ASN A 225 -28.92 7.47 8.93
N ILE A 226 -28.13 7.24 7.87
CA ILE A 226 -27.55 8.28 7.02
C ILE A 226 -27.74 7.92 5.55
N THR A 227 -27.93 8.91 4.69
CA THR A 227 -27.96 8.73 3.23
C THR A 227 -26.57 9.00 2.64
N PRO A 228 -26.27 8.51 1.41
CA PRO A 228 -25.03 8.86 0.71
C PRO A 228 -24.82 10.37 0.58
N ASP A 229 -25.89 11.15 0.36
CA ASP A 229 -25.83 12.60 0.20
C ASP A 229 -25.61 13.35 1.52
N ALA A 230 -26.02 12.76 2.65
CA ALA A 230 -25.81 13.31 3.99
C ALA A 230 -24.51 12.81 4.66
N TYR A 231 -23.70 12.02 3.94
CA TYR A 231 -22.48 11.44 4.49
C TYR A 231 -21.36 12.48 4.61
N ASP A 232 -20.91 12.77 5.83
CA ASP A 232 -19.65 13.49 6.09
C ASP A 232 -18.54 12.51 6.53
N PRO A 233 -17.42 12.38 5.79
CA PRO A 233 -16.31 11.50 6.17
C PRO A 233 -15.63 11.85 7.50
N LEU A 234 -15.76 13.09 8.01
CA LEU A 234 -15.18 13.46 9.31
C LEU A 234 -16.03 12.98 10.48
N VAL A 235 -17.35 12.91 10.29
CA VAL A 235 -18.30 12.60 11.35
C VAL A 235 -18.69 11.12 11.33
N HIS A 236 -18.88 10.56 10.15
CA HIS A 236 -19.48 9.24 9.99
C HIS A 236 -18.45 8.15 9.71
N CYS A 237 -18.82 6.92 10.08
CA CYS A 237 -18.08 5.68 9.78
C CYS A 237 -16.58 5.84 10.08
N PRO A 238 -16.19 6.08 11.34
CA PRO A 238 -14.81 6.44 11.69
C PRO A 238 -13.81 5.35 11.32
N ALA A 239 -14.23 4.09 11.28
CA ALA A 239 -13.41 2.95 10.87
C ALA A 239 -13.13 2.87 9.36
N GLY A 240 -13.78 3.71 8.55
CA GLY A 240 -13.59 3.79 7.12
C GLY A 240 -14.55 2.92 6.30
N LEU A 241 -14.74 3.33 5.05
CA LEU A 241 -15.53 2.65 4.03
C LEU A 241 -14.66 2.22 2.85
N THR A 242 -14.89 1.01 2.38
CA THR A 242 -14.32 0.45 1.15
C THR A 242 -15.42 -0.16 0.28
N ALA A 243 -15.42 0.17 -1.00
CA ALA A 243 -16.26 -0.42 -2.03
C ALA A 243 -15.39 -1.16 -3.05
N TYR A 244 -15.81 -2.38 -3.43
CA TYR A 244 -15.19 -3.23 -4.42
C TYR A 244 -16.10 -3.37 -5.64
N ILE A 245 -15.54 -3.19 -6.83
CA ILE A 245 -16.27 -3.25 -8.11
C ILE A 245 -15.59 -4.30 -9.01
N GLY A 246 -16.36 -5.28 -9.45
CA GLY A 246 -15.87 -6.48 -10.13
C GLY A 246 -15.53 -7.61 -9.16
N ASN A 247 -15.07 -8.74 -9.69
CA ASN A 247 -14.69 -9.91 -8.91
C ASN A 247 -13.18 -10.11 -8.98
N ARG A 248 -12.47 -9.89 -7.87
CA ARG A 248 -11.00 -9.99 -7.79
C ARG A 248 -10.45 -11.35 -8.27
N LYS A 249 -11.20 -12.44 -8.10
CA LYS A 249 -10.74 -13.80 -8.48
C LYS A 249 -10.91 -14.09 -9.97
N SER A 250 -11.91 -13.51 -10.61
CA SER A 250 -12.33 -13.93 -11.96
C SER A 250 -12.41 -12.80 -12.98
N SER A 251 -12.19 -11.54 -12.58
CA SER A 251 -12.24 -10.39 -13.48
C SER A 251 -10.84 -9.96 -13.86
N ASP A 252 -10.67 -9.57 -15.12
CA ASP A 252 -9.43 -8.95 -15.58
C ASP A 252 -9.22 -7.58 -14.96
N ASP A 253 -10.31 -6.85 -14.72
CA ASP A 253 -10.34 -5.53 -14.09
C ASP A 253 -11.10 -5.59 -12.77
N PHE A 254 -10.48 -5.05 -11.72
CA PHE A 254 -11.06 -4.97 -10.38
C PHE A 254 -10.79 -3.60 -9.79
N PHE A 255 -11.83 -2.87 -9.40
CA PHE A 255 -11.69 -1.54 -8.82
C PHE A 255 -11.96 -1.54 -7.32
N ARG A 256 -11.28 -0.63 -6.63
CA ARG A 256 -11.50 -0.32 -5.21
C ARG A 256 -11.69 1.18 -5.07
N ILE A 257 -12.69 1.59 -4.30
CA ILE A 257 -12.81 2.97 -3.81
C ILE A 257 -12.80 2.90 -2.29
N TYR A 258 -11.91 3.63 -1.63
CA TYR A 258 -11.87 3.61 -0.18
C TYR A 258 -11.33 4.90 0.44
N GLU A 259 -11.63 5.09 1.72
CA GLU A 259 -11.16 6.24 2.51
C GLU A 259 -9.72 6.02 2.97
N LYS A 260 -8.76 6.36 2.08
CA LYS A 260 -7.32 6.21 2.31
C LYS A 260 -6.87 6.90 3.58
N GLY A 261 -7.38 8.10 3.85
CA GLY A 261 -7.04 8.82 5.08
C GLY A 261 -7.41 8.07 6.36
N LYS A 262 -8.58 7.43 6.38
CA LYS A 262 -9.02 6.62 7.54
C LYS A 262 -8.27 5.30 7.63
N GLU A 263 -7.82 4.72 6.52
CA GLU A 263 -6.90 3.58 6.55
C GLU A 263 -5.60 3.97 7.29
N LEU A 264 -5.02 5.11 6.92
CA LEU A 264 -3.76 5.64 7.44
C LEU A 264 -3.86 6.11 8.89
N LEU A 265 -4.93 6.82 9.26
CA LEU A 265 -5.17 7.35 10.60
C LEU A 265 -5.85 6.32 11.55
N GLY A 266 -6.51 5.31 10.99
CA GLY A 266 -7.39 4.45 11.76
C GLY A 266 -8.64 5.18 12.26
N ALA A 267 -9.37 4.53 13.17
CA ALA A 267 -10.67 5.02 13.60
C ALA A 267 -10.62 6.29 14.47
N MET A 268 -9.52 6.52 15.19
CA MET A 268 -9.49 7.48 16.30
C MET A 268 -8.39 8.55 16.22
N ALA A 269 -7.34 8.35 15.41
CA ALA A 269 -6.29 9.35 15.32
C ALA A 269 -6.73 10.52 14.44
N GLU A 270 -6.38 11.73 14.89
CA GLU A 270 -6.72 13.00 14.24
C GLU A 270 -8.16 13.07 13.70
N ALA A 271 -9.16 12.86 14.57
CA ALA A 271 -10.57 12.77 14.17
C ALA A 271 -11.09 13.96 13.35
N GLU A 272 -10.55 15.15 13.57
CA GLU A 272 -10.92 16.39 12.87
C GLU A 272 -10.10 16.63 11.59
N SER A 273 -9.12 15.78 11.28
CA SER A 273 -8.24 15.99 10.13
C SER A 273 -9.00 15.84 8.83
N VAL A 274 -8.87 16.85 7.96
CA VAL A 274 -9.44 16.84 6.61
C VAL A 274 -8.96 15.64 5.79
N ASP A 275 -7.77 15.09 6.11
CA ASP A 275 -7.24 13.91 5.43
C ASP A 275 -8.14 12.69 5.60
N ARG A 276 -8.98 12.62 6.63
CA ARG A 276 -9.96 11.52 6.77
C ARG A 276 -10.96 11.47 5.59
N ALA A 277 -11.11 12.56 4.84
CA ALA A 277 -11.88 12.62 3.60
C ALA A 277 -11.08 12.19 2.35
N TRP A 278 -9.79 11.86 2.47
CA TRP A 278 -8.97 11.38 1.36
C TRP A 278 -9.53 10.06 0.83
N ILE A 279 -9.88 10.06 -0.45
CA ILE A 279 -10.33 8.88 -1.19
C ILE A 279 -9.23 8.38 -2.13
N ARG A 280 -9.01 7.07 -2.16
CA ARG A 280 -8.23 6.43 -3.22
C ARG A 280 -9.15 5.58 -4.10
N ILE A 281 -8.95 5.70 -5.42
CA ILE A 281 -9.51 4.80 -6.43
C ILE A 281 -8.38 3.96 -6.98
N GLU A 282 -8.44 2.63 -6.82
CA GLU A 282 -7.45 1.69 -7.35
C GLU A 282 -8.06 0.83 -8.45
N HIS A 283 -7.28 0.55 -9.48
CA HIS A 283 -7.59 -0.37 -10.56
C HIS A 283 -6.55 -1.49 -10.59
N GLU A 284 -6.93 -2.66 -10.09
CA GLU A 284 -6.16 -3.91 -10.23
C GLU A 284 -6.46 -4.52 -11.61
N MET A 285 -5.43 -4.55 -12.45
CA MET A 285 -5.43 -5.19 -13.76
C MET A 285 -4.69 -6.52 -13.69
N SER A 286 -5.33 -7.60 -14.14
CA SER A 286 -4.74 -8.94 -14.21
C SER A 286 -5.08 -9.66 -15.52
N ARG A 287 -4.51 -10.87 -15.70
CA ARG A 287 -4.74 -11.74 -16.88
C ARG A 287 -5.77 -12.85 -16.67
N LYS A 288 -6.51 -12.84 -15.56
CA LYS A 288 -7.21 -14.01 -15.02
C LYS A 288 -8.34 -14.55 -15.92
N ALA A 289 -9.11 -13.67 -16.55
CA ALA A 289 -10.35 -14.03 -17.22
C ALA A 289 -10.16 -14.30 -18.72
N SER A 290 -9.50 -13.36 -19.42
CA SER A 290 -9.36 -13.42 -20.88
C SER A 290 -7.99 -13.89 -21.36
N GLY A 291 -7.01 -14.02 -20.46
CA GLY A 291 -5.61 -14.20 -20.85
C GLY A 291 -5.02 -12.98 -21.56
N ARG A 292 -5.65 -11.79 -21.44
CA ARG A 292 -5.19 -10.55 -22.07
C ARG A 292 -3.72 -10.28 -21.78
N THR A 293 -3.04 -9.69 -22.76
CA THR A 293 -1.71 -9.14 -22.56
C THR A 293 -1.83 -7.74 -21.96
N LEU A 294 -1.28 -7.56 -20.77
CA LEU A 294 -1.08 -6.24 -20.17
C LEU A 294 0.27 -5.69 -20.68
N PRO A 295 0.28 -4.54 -21.37
CA PRO A 295 1.52 -3.97 -21.89
C PRO A 295 2.38 -3.39 -20.76
N LEU A 296 3.70 -3.58 -20.84
CA LEU A 296 4.65 -3.01 -19.88
C LEU A 296 4.56 -1.48 -19.82
N ALA A 297 4.12 -0.83 -20.89
CA ALA A 297 3.97 0.63 -20.98
C ALA A 297 3.06 1.24 -19.90
N VAL A 298 2.24 0.45 -19.20
CA VAL A 298 1.51 0.89 -18.00
C VAL A 298 2.42 1.42 -16.90
N MET A 299 3.69 0.97 -16.84
CA MET A 299 4.68 1.48 -15.90
C MET A 299 4.99 2.97 -16.14
N LEU A 300 4.99 3.39 -17.41
CA LEU A 300 5.38 4.74 -17.82
C LEU A 300 4.17 5.65 -18.05
N LYS A 301 3.03 5.06 -18.43
CA LYS A 301 1.79 5.78 -18.78
C LYS A 301 0.58 5.26 -17.99
N PRO A 302 0.65 5.13 -16.65
CA PRO A 302 -0.44 4.56 -15.84
C PRO A 302 -1.78 5.25 -16.05
N ASP A 303 -1.80 6.57 -16.31
CA ASP A 303 -3.02 7.31 -16.57
C ASP A 303 -3.82 6.79 -17.78
N GLU A 304 -3.12 6.42 -18.86
CA GLU A 304 -3.73 5.93 -20.11
C GLU A 304 -4.49 4.63 -19.86
N TYR A 305 -3.89 3.73 -19.07
CA TYR A 305 -4.42 2.41 -18.79
C TYR A 305 -5.48 2.41 -17.68
N PHE A 306 -5.33 3.25 -16.67
CA PHE A 306 -6.29 3.37 -15.55
C PHE A 306 -7.70 3.72 -16.03
N CYS A 307 -7.80 4.61 -17.02
CA CYS A 307 -9.08 5.03 -17.60
C CYS A 307 -9.33 4.49 -19.01
N ALA A 308 -8.60 3.45 -19.43
CA ALA A 308 -8.79 2.83 -20.73
C ALA A 308 -10.23 2.35 -20.88
N ASP A 309 -10.89 2.84 -21.93
CA ASP A 309 -12.29 2.57 -22.26
C ASP A 309 -13.28 2.83 -21.10
N ARG A 310 -13.01 3.84 -20.24
CA ARG A 310 -13.85 4.18 -19.08
C ARG A 310 -14.04 5.69 -18.98
N GLY A 311 -15.02 6.23 -19.70
CA GLY A 311 -15.33 7.66 -19.73
C GLY A 311 -15.63 8.26 -18.35
N GLY A 312 -16.31 7.50 -17.47
CA GLY A 312 -16.64 7.96 -16.11
C GLY A 312 -15.40 8.26 -15.25
N VAL A 313 -14.47 7.32 -15.16
CA VAL A 313 -13.20 7.50 -14.44
C VAL A 313 -12.34 8.58 -15.08
N ARG A 314 -12.28 8.61 -16.42
CA ARG A 314 -11.55 9.63 -17.18
C ARG A 314 -11.99 11.04 -16.81
N ALA A 315 -13.30 11.27 -16.68
CA ALA A 315 -13.83 12.58 -16.29
C ALA A 315 -13.35 13.03 -14.90
N ILE A 316 -13.19 12.12 -13.93
CA ILE A 316 -12.63 12.45 -12.61
C ILE A 316 -11.16 12.89 -12.75
N MET A 317 -10.37 12.13 -13.51
CA MET A 317 -8.96 12.46 -13.75
C MET A 317 -8.79 13.80 -14.47
N GLU A 318 -9.60 14.06 -15.49
CA GLU A 318 -9.55 15.32 -16.24
C GLU A 318 -9.90 16.53 -15.36
N ARG A 319 -10.90 16.42 -14.48
CA ARG A 319 -11.20 17.46 -13.49
C ARG A 319 -10.02 17.72 -12.54
N LEU A 320 -9.36 16.66 -12.08
CA LEU A 320 -8.18 16.78 -11.23
C LEU A 320 -7.00 17.44 -11.96
N ARG A 321 -6.80 17.11 -13.25
CA ARG A 321 -5.78 17.77 -14.09
C ARG A 321 -6.12 19.23 -14.38
N GLN A 322 -7.40 19.58 -14.54
CA GLN A 322 -7.81 20.96 -14.78
C GLN A 322 -7.56 21.86 -13.56
N SER A 323 -7.59 21.31 -12.35
CA SER A 323 -7.34 22.09 -11.14
C SER A 323 -5.85 22.31 -10.85
N ARG A 324 -4.92 21.69 -11.60
CA ARG A 324 -3.48 21.73 -11.30
C ARG A 324 -2.61 21.71 -12.55
N THR A 325 -1.47 22.42 -12.51
CA THR A 325 -0.46 22.30 -13.57
C THR A 325 0.27 20.95 -13.47
N LEU A 326 0.89 20.54 -14.58
CA LEU A 326 1.65 19.29 -14.69
C LEU A 326 2.78 19.18 -13.64
N ALA A 327 3.61 20.21 -13.48
CA ALA A 327 4.66 20.25 -12.45
C ALA A 327 4.08 20.19 -11.01
N ALA A 328 2.87 20.72 -10.80
CA ALA A 328 2.19 20.62 -9.52
C ALA A 328 1.70 19.20 -9.22
N ALA A 329 1.47 18.35 -10.23
CA ALA A 329 1.06 16.96 -10.02
C ALA A 329 2.18 16.11 -9.42
N GLU A 330 3.42 16.24 -9.90
CA GLU A 330 4.57 15.48 -9.36
C GLU A 330 4.92 15.95 -7.95
N GLN A 331 5.02 17.27 -7.73
CA GLN A 331 5.24 17.84 -6.40
C GLN A 331 4.14 17.41 -5.43
N TRP A 332 2.89 17.35 -5.90
CA TRP A 332 1.79 16.85 -5.11
C TRP A 332 1.92 15.36 -4.78
N GLN A 333 2.30 14.48 -5.72
CA GLN A 333 2.50 13.06 -5.42
C GLN A 333 3.60 12.86 -4.37
N ARG A 334 4.72 13.59 -4.48
CA ARG A 334 5.78 13.60 -3.47
C ARG A 334 5.27 14.12 -2.13
N ALA A 335 4.47 15.18 -2.13
CA ALA A 335 3.88 15.73 -0.90
C ALA A 335 2.87 14.77 -0.25
N GLN A 336 2.03 14.11 -1.04
CA GLN A 336 1.11 13.07 -0.56
C GLN A 336 1.89 11.92 0.04
N PHE A 337 2.94 11.45 -0.62
CA PHE A 337 3.79 10.38 -0.09
C PHE A 337 4.40 10.74 1.27
N ARG A 338 4.90 11.98 1.44
CA ARG A 338 5.35 12.48 2.75
C ARG A 338 4.20 12.58 3.76
N ARG A 339 3.02 13.00 3.32
CA ARG A 339 1.82 13.09 4.16
C ARG A 339 1.36 11.72 4.67
N GLU A 340 1.36 10.69 3.82
CA GLU A 340 1.02 9.31 4.22
C GLU A 340 1.86 8.86 5.43
N LYS A 341 3.18 9.13 5.38
CA LYS A 341 4.09 8.83 6.49
C LYS A 341 3.69 9.56 7.77
N GLY A 342 3.43 10.86 7.68
CA GLY A 342 2.98 11.67 8.82
C GLY A 342 1.70 11.13 9.46
N LEU A 343 0.71 10.73 8.66
CA LEU A 343 -0.55 10.18 9.16
C LEU A 343 -0.37 8.82 9.84
N LEU A 344 0.49 7.95 9.29
CA LEU A 344 0.83 6.67 9.92
C LEU A 344 1.52 6.87 11.26
N LEU A 345 2.42 7.85 11.36
CA LEU A 345 3.05 8.22 12.62
C LEU A 345 2.03 8.73 13.64
N SER A 346 1.13 9.63 13.24
CA SER A 346 0.05 10.12 14.10
C SER A 346 -0.82 8.99 14.66
N LYS A 347 -1.18 8.00 13.82
CA LYS A 347 -1.87 6.78 14.27
C LYS A 347 -1.08 6.02 15.32
N LYS A 348 0.22 5.80 15.10
CA LYS A 348 1.09 5.12 16.07
C LYS A 348 1.20 5.89 17.39
N ILE A 349 1.41 7.21 17.34
CA ILE A 349 1.48 8.09 18.52
C ILE A 349 0.17 8.01 19.32
N HIS A 350 -0.98 8.07 18.65
CA HIS A 350 -2.28 7.93 19.29
C HIS A 350 -2.35 6.64 20.12
N TRP A 351 -2.05 5.49 19.50
CA TRP A 351 -2.11 4.20 20.19
C TRP A 351 -1.05 4.03 21.27
N ALA A 352 0.14 4.57 21.08
CA ALA A 352 1.19 4.58 22.10
C ALA A 352 0.75 5.37 23.34
N ARG A 353 0.16 6.56 23.15
CA ARG A 353 -0.41 7.37 24.23
C ARG A 353 -1.50 6.62 25.00
N GLN A 354 -2.43 5.97 24.29
CA GLN A 354 -3.53 5.23 24.93
C GLN A 354 -3.04 3.99 25.70
N SER A 355 -2.07 3.27 25.13
CA SER A 355 -1.64 1.97 25.67
C SER A 355 -0.59 2.12 26.77
N TYR A 356 0.32 3.10 26.64
CA TYR A 356 1.50 3.22 27.51
C TYR A 356 1.62 4.57 28.21
N GLY A 357 0.77 5.55 27.90
CA GLY A 357 0.89 6.90 28.47
C GLY A 357 0.85 6.91 30.00
N ARG A 358 -0.02 6.11 30.62
CA ARG A 358 -0.09 5.99 32.10
C ARG A 358 1.18 5.39 32.68
N LEU A 359 1.77 4.41 32.01
CA LEU A 359 3.03 3.79 32.43
C LEU A 359 4.16 4.80 32.37
N ILE A 360 4.29 5.52 31.24
CA ILE A 360 5.32 6.55 31.06
C ILE A 360 5.21 7.60 32.16
N HIS A 361 4.01 8.15 32.39
CA HIS A 361 3.77 9.09 33.49
C HIS A 361 4.19 8.53 34.86
N THR A 362 3.79 7.29 35.17
CA THR A 362 4.15 6.64 36.45
C THR A 362 5.66 6.51 36.63
N LEU A 363 6.40 6.20 35.55
CA LEU A 363 7.87 6.09 35.60
C LEU A 363 8.51 7.45 35.77
N THR A 364 8.02 8.48 35.06
CA THR A 364 8.48 9.86 35.21
C THR A 364 8.24 10.41 36.62
N ASP A 365 7.05 10.17 37.20
CA ASP A 365 6.71 10.60 38.57
C ASP A 365 7.61 9.94 39.64
N ARG A 366 8.17 8.76 39.33
CA ARG A 366 9.14 8.07 40.18
C ARG A 366 10.58 8.56 39.99
N GLY A 367 10.80 9.59 39.19
CA GLY A 367 12.12 10.16 38.93
C GLY A 367 12.98 9.33 37.97
N ILE A 368 12.39 8.39 37.22
CA ILE A 368 13.13 7.66 36.17
C ILE A 368 13.38 8.62 35.01
N SER A 369 14.62 8.68 34.53
CA SER A 369 14.96 9.59 33.43
C SER A 369 14.32 9.14 32.12
N PRO A 370 14.03 10.07 31.19
CA PRO A 370 13.53 9.73 29.86
C PRO A 370 14.41 8.71 29.12
N GLU A 371 15.73 8.82 29.25
CA GLU A 371 16.69 7.91 28.60
C GLU A 371 16.54 6.48 29.13
N ASP A 372 16.30 6.33 30.43
CA ASP A 372 16.08 5.03 31.06
C ASP A 372 14.74 4.43 30.66
N ILE A 373 13.68 5.24 30.63
CA ILE A 373 12.36 4.81 30.15
C ILE A 373 12.45 4.35 28.69
N ILE A 374 13.11 5.14 27.84
CA ILE A 374 13.34 4.79 26.43
C ILE A 374 14.13 3.48 26.36
N ARG A 375 15.23 3.35 27.09
CA ARG A 375 16.06 2.14 27.11
C ARG A 375 15.30 0.90 27.57
N TRP A 376 14.39 1.02 28.55
CA TRP A 376 13.61 -0.10 29.07
C TRP A 376 12.43 -0.49 28.18
N LEU A 377 11.78 0.49 27.55
CA LEU A 377 10.63 0.25 26.65
C LEU A 377 11.09 -0.06 25.22
N SER A 378 12.30 0.32 24.85
CA SER A 378 12.94 -0.06 23.60
C SER A 378 13.36 -1.53 23.68
N ARG A 379 12.93 -2.33 22.70
CA ARG A 379 13.42 -3.70 22.57
C ARG A 379 14.86 -3.69 22.07
N THR A 380 15.69 -4.61 22.56
CA THR A 380 17.06 -4.84 22.07
C THR A 380 17.11 -5.44 20.66
N SER A 381 15.98 -5.97 20.17
CA SER A 381 15.78 -6.44 18.80
C SER A 381 14.39 -6.02 18.32
N GLY A 382 14.32 -5.42 17.13
CA GLY A 382 13.11 -4.82 16.58
C GLY A 382 11.99 -5.83 16.30
N LEU A 383 10.75 -5.37 16.43
CA LEU A 383 9.62 -6.01 15.73
C LEU A 383 9.72 -5.71 14.22
N LYS A 384 9.08 -6.53 13.41
CA LYS A 384 8.95 -6.37 11.95
C LYS A 384 8.27 -5.07 11.48
N GLU A 385 7.64 -4.32 12.39
CA GLU A 385 6.90 -3.09 12.07
C GLU A 385 6.91 -2.14 13.28
N PHE A 386 7.99 -1.37 13.49
CA PHE A 386 7.93 -0.18 14.35
C PHE A 386 9.14 0.75 14.18
N VAL A 387 8.88 2.06 14.10
CA VAL A 387 9.91 3.09 13.90
C VAL A 387 9.51 4.47 14.42
N PHE A 388 10.50 5.20 14.94
CA PHE A 388 10.47 6.64 15.20
C PHE A 388 11.08 7.42 14.02
N ASP A 389 10.30 8.34 13.47
CA ASP A 389 10.72 9.43 12.59
C ASP A 389 11.12 10.65 13.44
N LEU A 390 12.41 10.95 13.55
CA LEU A 390 12.87 12.29 13.95
C LEU A 390 14.10 12.69 13.13
N SER A 391 13.85 13.13 11.91
CA SER A 391 14.74 14.06 11.19
C SER A 391 13.95 14.88 10.17
N GLY A 392 12.91 15.58 10.65
CA GLY A 392 12.49 16.84 10.04
C GLY A 392 13.22 18.01 10.71
N PRO A 393 13.53 19.11 10.00
CA PRO A 393 13.98 20.32 10.67
C PRO A 393 12.91 20.72 11.70
N ALA A 394 13.33 21.07 12.91
CA ALA A 394 12.44 21.64 13.91
C ALA A 394 11.77 22.88 13.30
N ASN A 395 10.49 22.75 12.93
CA ASN A 395 9.66 23.93 12.77
C ASN A 395 9.34 24.39 14.18
N ASP A 396 10.02 25.45 14.61
CA ASP A 396 9.72 26.24 15.80
C ASP A 396 8.36 26.94 15.62
N ALA A 397 7.26 26.17 15.63
CA ALA A 397 5.89 26.63 15.77
C ALA A 397 4.97 25.41 15.97
N GLY A 398 4.87 24.93 17.20
CA GLY A 398 3.84 23.98 17.60
C GLY A 398 2.47 24.69 17.70
N PRO A 399 1.35 24.06 17.29
CA PRO A 399 0.02 24.68 17.33
C PRO A 399 -0.64 24.61 18.73
N TRP A 400 0.13 24.63 19.81
CA TRP A 400 -0.39 24.41 21.18
C TRP A 400 -0.17 25.56 22.18
N GLU A 401 0.14 26.77 21.71
CA GLU A 401 0.06 27.98 22.54
C GLU A 401 -1.21 28.79 22.23
N VAL A 402 -2.39 28.32 22.66
CA VAL A 402 -3.45 29.20 23.20
C VAL A 402 -4.37 28.36 24.11
N ALA A 403 -4.19 28.46 25.43
CA ALA A 403 -5.25 28.48 26.45
C ALA A 403 -4.62 28.49 27.86
N ALA A 404 -4.28 29.69 28.34
CA ALA A 404 -4.33 30.10 29.74
C ALA A 404 -4.89 31.52 29.78
#